data_AF-A0A6B0RAZ8-F1
#
_entry.id   AF-A0A6B0RAZ8-F1
#
_cell.length_a   1.000
_cell.length_b   1.000
_cell.length_c   1.000
_cell.angle_alpha   90.00
_cell.angle_beta   90.00
_cell.angle_gamma   90.00
#
_symmetry.space_group_name_H-M   'P 1'
#
loop_
_entity.id
_entity.type
_entity.pdbx_description
1 polymer ?
#
loop_
_entity_poly.entity_id
_entity_poly.type
_entity_poly.pdbx_seq_one_letter_code
_entity_poly.pdbx_strand_id
1 'polypeptide(L)'
;MTEWRNKPTHEILQKLNDCSCLASQAILLGILLKREGPNFITKEGTVSDHIERVYRRAGSKKLWLVVRHAASLLSKLVDSLAPSITNVLVQGKQVTLGAFGHEEEVISNPLSPGVIKNIIYYKCNTHDEREAVIQQELVIHIGWIISNNPELFSGMLKIRIGWIIHAMEYELQIHGGNKPARDLYQLSPSEVKQLLLDILQPQQNGRCWLNRRQIDGSLNRTPPGFYDRVWQILERTPNGIIVAGRHLPQQPTLSDMTMYEMNFSLLVEDMLGNIDQPKYRQIVVELLMVVSIVLERNPELEFQDKVDIDKLVKEAFHEFQKDES
;
A
#
# COMPACT_ATOMS: atom_id res chain seq x y z
N MET A 1 19.25 -1.79 18.24
CA MET A 1 19.50 -0.44 17.70
C MET A 1 19.76 0.61 18.79
N THR A 2 19.09 0.55 19.94
CA THR A 2 19.14 1.57 21.00
C THR A 2 20.48 1.66 21.73
N GLU A 3 21.20 0.55 21.89
CA GLU A 3 22.43 0.50 22.68
C GLU A 3 23.57 1.38 22.12
N TRP A 4 23.71 1.47 20.79
CA TRP A 4 24.80 2.20 20.14
C TRP A 4 24.48 3.68 19.84
N ARG A 5 23.20 4.08 19.87
CA ARG A 5 22.78 5.46 19.53
C ARG A 5 23.40 6.50 20.45
N ASN A 6 23.61 6.16 21.72
CA ASN A 6 24.13 7.06 22.74
C ASN A 6 25.65 6.92 22.97
N LYS A 7 26.30 5.92 22.33
CA LYS A 7 27.74 5.71 22.46
C LYS A 7 28.53 6.79 21.72
N PRO A 8 29.70 7.20 22.22
CA PRO A 8 30.52 8.22 21.57
C PRO A 8 31.08 7.71 20.23
N THR A 9 31.37 8.64 19.31
CA THR A 9 31.78 8.31 17.93
C THR A 9 33.02 7.43 17.85
N HIS A 10 33.98 7.58 18.76
CA HIS A 10 35.19 6.75 18.79
C HIS A 10 34.89 5.28 19.13
N GLU A 11 33.96 4.99 20.05
CA GLU A 11 33.53 3.61 20.37
C GLU A 11 32.82 2.97 19.17
N ILE A 12 32.00 3.74 18.47
CA ILE A 12 31.30 3.29 17.26
C ILE A 12 32.32 2.95 16.16
N LEU A 13 33.34 3.79 15.96
CA LEU A 13 34.42 3.54 14.99
C LEU A 13 35.25 2.30 15.35
N GLN A 14 35.60 2.14 16.63
CA GLN A 14 36.31 0.95 17.09
C GLN A 14 35.48 -0.30 16.81
N LYS A 15 34.20 -0.30 17.20
CA LYS A 15 33.32 -1.43 16.93
C LYS A 15 33.15 -1.70 15.43
N LEU A 16 33.03 -0.65 14.62
CA LEU A 16 32.90 -0.77 13.16
C LEU A 16 34.14 -1.43 12.54
N ASN A 17 35.34 -1.06 13.01
CA ASN A 17 36.61 -1.61 12.54
C ASN A 17 36.81 -3.08 12.95
N ASP A 18 36.30 -3.47 14.11
CA ASP A 18 36.43 -4.84 14.64
C ASP A 18 35.30 -5.77 14.14
N CYS A 19 34.23 -5.21 13.55
CA CYS A 19 33.06 -5.97 13.14
C CYS A 19 33.20 -6.51 11.72
N SER A 20 32.97 -7.81 11.53
CA SER A 20 32.89 -8.47 10.21
C SER A 20 31.45 -8.66 9.71
N CYS A 21 30.45 -8.45 10.57
CA CYS A 21 29.04 -8.64 10.25
C CYS A 21 28.46 -7.43 9.50
N LEU A 22 28.07 -7.62 8.25
CA LEU A 22 27.55 -6.56 7.38
C LEU A 22 26.30 -5.86 7.93
N ALA A 23 25.42 -6.60 8.62
CA ALA A 23 24.24 -6.01 9.25
C ALA A 23 24.60 -5.03 10.38
N SER A 24 25.57 -5.42 11.22
CA SER A 24 26.09 -4.55 12.28
C SER A 24 26.84 -3.34 11.70
N GLN A 25 27.65 -3.55 10.65
CA GLN A 25 28.33 -2.45 9.96
C GLN A 25 27.32 -1.43 9.41
N ALA A 26 26.26 -1.88 8.73
CA ALA A 26 25.23 -1.00 8.18
C ALA A 26 24.53 -0.17 9.28
N ILE A 27 24.21 -0.77 10.43
CA ILE A 27 23.60 -0.07 11.56
C ILE A 27 24.54 1.00 12.12
N LEU A 28 25.82 0.66 12.38
CA LEU A 28 26.81 1.59 12.92
C LEU A 28 27.09 2.74 11.95
N LEU A 29 27.18 2.44 10.66
CA LEU A 29 27.35 3.44 9.60
C LEU A 29 26.11 4.34 9.47
N GLY A 30 24.90 3.81 9.65
CA GLY A 30 23.67 4.63 9.70
C GLY A 30 23.68 5.61 10.87
N ILE A 31 24.21 5.21 12.04
CA ILE A 31 24.39 6.10 13.18
C ILE A 31 25.44 7.18 12.87
N LEU A 32 26.59 6.80 12.31
CA LEU A 32 27.64 7.75 11.91
C LEU A 32 27.15 8.73 10.85
N LEU A 33 26.39 8.27 9.85
CA LEU A 33 25.83 9.09 8.79
C LEU A 33 24.93 10.19 9.36
N LYS A 34 24.04 9.83 10.29
CA LYS A 34 23.14 10.79 10.94
C LYS A 34 23.86 11.78 11.86
N ARG A 35 24.96 11.35 12.49
CA ARG A 35 25.67 12.15 13.50
C ARG A 35 26.75 13.04 12.90
N GLU A 36 27.61 12.47 12.06
CA GLU A 36 28.83 13.11 11.54
C GLU A 36 28.70 13.51 10.07
N GLY A 37 27.68 13.01 9.38
CA GLY A 37 27.42 13.28 7.97
C GLY A 37 28.13 12.32 7.01
N PRO A 38 27.82 12.42 5.70
CA PRO A 38 28.26 11.47 4.68
C PRO A 38 29.77 11.48 4.42
N ASN A 39 30.41 12.64 4.60
CA ASN A 39 31.82 12.85 4.26
C ASN A 39 32.79 12.56 5.42
N PHE A 40 32.27 12.15 6.58
CA PHE A 40 33.10 11.81 7.73
C PHE A 40 34.03 10.61 7.40
N ILE A 41 35.30 10.69 7.80
CA ILE A 41 36.31 9.70 7.41
C ILE A 41 36.31 8.50 8.36
N THR A 42 36.22 7.32 7.78
CA THR A 42 36.39 6.00 8.42
C THR A 42 37.66 5.33 7.88
N LYS A 43 38.05 4.17 8.46
CA LYS A 43 39.22 3.40 7.98
C LYS A 43 39.14 3.02 6.50
N GLU A 44 37.94 2.88 5.95
CA GLU A 44 37.76 2.48 4.56
C GLU A 44 37.51 3.68 3.62
N GLY A 45 37.52 4.93 4.08
CA GLY A 45 37.15 6.13 3.31
C GLY A 45 35.98 6.86 3.95
N THR A 46 35.21 7.66 3.20
CA THR A 46 34.06 8.37 3.79
C THR A 46 33.00 7.40 4.31
N VAL A 47 32.11 7.85 5.20
CA VAL A 47 30.95 7.06 5.65
C VAL A 47 30.12 6.59 4.45
N SER A 48 29.87 7.46 3.47
CA SER A 48 29.18 7.09 2.22
C SER A 48 29.91 6.00 1.45
N ASP A 49 31.24 6.09 1.27
CA ASP A 49 32.03 5.06 0.59
C ASP A 49 31.94 3.72 1.31
N HIS A 50 31.92 3.75 2.64
CA HIS A 50 31.84 2.54 3.47
C HIS A 50 30.45 1.91 3.38
N ILE A 51 29.37 2.70 3.40
CA ILE A 51 28.02 2.19 3.16
C ILE A 51 27.91 1.59 1.76
N GLU A 52 28.49 2.23 0.74
CA GLU A 52 28.51 1.72 -0.64
C GLU A 52 29.24 0.37 -0.74
N ARG A 53 30.36 0.19 -0.03
CA ARG A 53 31.04 -1.11 0.05
C ARG A 53 30.21 -2.17 0.78
N VAL A 54 29.56 -1.82 1.89
CA VAL A 54 28.64 -2.71 2.61
C VAL A 54 27.48 -3.13 1.70
N TYR A 55 26.89 -2.18 0.97
CA TYR A 55 25.83 -2.42 -0.01
C TYR A 55 26.26 -3.45 -1.06
N ARG A 56 27.43 -3.26 -1.70
CA ARG A 56 27.95 -4.19 -2.73
C ARG A 56 28.24 -5.59 -2.17
N ARG A 57 28.87 -5.67 -0.99
CA ARG A 57 29.18 -6.94 -0.31
C ARG A 57 27.92 -7.67 0.18
N ALA A 58 26.92 -6.94 0.66
CA ALA A 58 25.63 -7.50 1.05
C ALA A 58 24.90 -8.07 -0.18
N GLY A 59 24.96 -7.36 -1.31
CA GLY A 59 24.41 -7.82 -2.59
C GLY A 59 25.04 -9.13 -3.07
N SER A 60 26.38 -9.24 -3.04
CA SER A 60 27.07 -10.48 -3.44
C SER A 60 26.77 -11.66 -2.51
N LYS A 61 26.47 -11.40 -1.24
CA LYS A 61 26.03 -12.40 -0.26
C LYS A 61 24.52 -12.61 -0.19
N LYS A 62 23.73 -11.91 -1.02
CA LYS A 62 22.26 -11.96 -1.04
C LYS A 62 21.62 -11.62 0.32
N LEU A 63 22.23 -10.73 1.09
CA LEU A 63 21.69 -10.25 2.37
C LEU A 63 20.71 -9.10 2.15
N TRP A 64 19.51 -9.39 1.64
CA TRP A 64 18.57 -8.40 1.12
C TRP A 64 18.14 -7.34 2.12
N LEU A 65 17.98 -7.70 3.39
CA LEU A 65 17.70 -6.74 4.46
C LEU A 65 18.80 -5.68 4.58
N VAL A 66 20.07 -6.09 4.51
CA VAL A 66 21.22 -5.19 4.57
C VAL A 66 21.35 -4.37 3.29
N VAL A 67 21.05 -4.96 2.13
CA VAL A 67 21.01 -4.27 0.83
C VAL A 67 20.00 -3.13 0.87
N ARG A 68 18.76 -3.40 1.30
CA ARG A 68 17.70 -2.38 1.40
C ARG A 68 18.05 -1.29 2.39
N HIS A 69 18.57 -1.66 3.57
CA HIS A 69 18.98 -0.68 4.56
C HIS A 69 20.11 0.22 4.04
N ALA A 70 21.18 -0.35 3.48
CA ALA A 70 22.30 0.44 2.94
C ALA A 70 21.89 1.31 1.75
N ALA A 71 21.01 0.82 0.86
CA ALA A 71 20.46 1.61 -0.24
C ALA A 71 19.62 2.79 0.26
N SER A 72 18.86 2.58 1.34
CA SER A 72 18.08 3.65 1.97
C SER A 72 18.98 4.74 2.57
N LEU A 73 20.01 4.33 3.33
CA LEU A 73 20.99 5.27 3.91
C LEU A 73 21.67 6.13 2.84
N LEU A 74 21.96 5.56 1.67
CA LEU A 74 22.56 6.28 0.54
C LEU A 74 21.54 7.07 -0.29
N SER A 75 20.26 7.04 0.07
CA SER A 75 19.17 7.68 -0.68
C SER A 75 19.17 7.33 -2.17
N LYS A 76 19.41 6.05 -2.49
CA LYS A 76 19.48 5.56 -3.88
C LYS A 76 18.09 5.58 -4.54
N LEU A 77 18.07 6.03 -5.79
CA LEU A 77 16.88 5.99 -6.65
C LEU A 77 17.16 5.05 -7.83
N VAL A 78 16.15 4.27 -8.24
CA VAL A 78 16.23 3.44 -9.44
C VAL A 78 15.66 4.19 -10.65
N ASP A 79 16.37 4.17 -11.77
CA ASP A 79 16.01 4.94 -12.98
C ASP A 79 14.67 4.51 -13.60
N SER A 80 14.27 3.26 -13.43
CA SER A 80 13.04 2.70 -14.01
C SER A 80 11.75 3.10 -13.28
N LEU A 81 11.81 3.86 -12.19
CA LEU A 81 10.62 4.22 -11.41
C LEU A 81 9.64 5.11 -12.17
N ALA A 82 10.13 6.18 -12.81
CA ALA A 82 9.25 7.09 -13.54
C ALA A 82 8.53 6.38 -14.71
N PRO A 83 9.22 5.56 -15.53
CA PRO A 83 8.55 4.69 -16.51
C PRO A 83 7.53 3.74 -15.89
N SER A 84 7.86 3.07 -14.77
CA SER A 84 6.93 2.13 -14.12
C SER A 84 5.68 2.82 -13.55
N ILE A 85 5.82 4.02 -12.98
CA ILE A 85 4.67 4.84 -12.57
C ILE A 85 3.84 5.21 -13.80
N THR A 86 4.48 5.60 -14.89
CA THR A 86 3.80 5.97 -16.13
C THR A 86 2.99 4.79 -16.68
N ASN A 87 3.51 3.56 -16.63
CA ASN A 87 2.78 2.35 -17.01
C ASN A 87 1.49 2.15 -16.20
N VAL A 88 1.46 2.54 -14.93
CA VAL A 88 0.24 2.50 -14.10
C VAL A 88 -0.74 3.59 -14.53
N LEU A 89 -0.26 4.82 -14.75
CA LEU A 89 -1.10 5.96 -15.11
C LEU A 89 -1.79 5.78 -16.47
N VAL A 90 -1.08 5.26 -17.48
CA VAL A 90 -1.64 5.01 -18.82
C VAL A 90 -2.73 3.93 -18.82
N GLN A 91 -2.81 3.11 -17.78
CA GLN A 91 -3.88 2.14 -17.56
C GLN A 91 -5.09 2.75 -16.82
N GLY A 92 -5.15 4.08 -16.71
CA GLY A 92 -6.25 4.80 -16.08
C GLY A 92 -6.30 4.64 -14.56
N LYS A 93 -5.15 4.37 -13.92
CA LYS A 93 -5.07 4.16 -12.47
C LYS A 93 -4.21 5.23 -11.82
N GLN A 94 -4.39 5.44 -10.53
CA GLN A 94 -3.50 6.27 -9.70
C GLN A 94 -2.58 5.37 -8.89
N VAL A 95 -1.41 5.87 -8.51
CA VAL A 95 -0.50 5.21 -7.56
C VAL A 95 -0.29 6.12 -6.35
N THR A 96 -0.20 5.55 -5.14
CA THR A 96 0.15 6.33 -3.95
C THR A 96 1.41 5.80 -3.29
N LEU A 97 2.23 6.73 -2.77
CA LEU A 97 3.45 6.43 -2.04
C LEU A 97 3.36 6.99 -0.62
N GLY A 98 3.64 6.14 0.36
CA GLY A 98 3.54 6.48 1.78
C GLY A 98 3.53 5.23 2.64
N ALA A 99 3.94 5.37 3.90
CA ALA A 99 3.92 4.26 4.85
C ALA A 99 2.46 3.90 5.21
N PHE A 100 2.20 2.61 5.44
CA PHE A 100 0.88 2.14 5.88
C PHE A 100 0.41 2.85 7.16
N GLY A 101 -0.86 3.28 7.20
CA GLY A 101 -1.44 3.98 8.34
C GLY A 101 -1.05 5.46 8.47
N HIS A 102 -0.34 6.01 7.49
CA HIS A 102 0.13 7.40 7.49
C HIS A 102 -0.29 8.15 6.21
N GLU A 103 0.08 9.43 6.12
CA GLU A 103 -0.17 10.23 4.92
C GLU A 103 0.52 9.64 3.69
N GLU A 104 -0.22 9.61 2.57
CA GLU A 104 0.25 9.14 1.28
C GLU A 104 0.21 10.26 0.26
N GLU A 105 1.19 10.29 -0.63
CA GLU A 105 1.19 11.16 -1.80
C GLU A 105 0.48 10.47 -2.96
N VAL A 106 -0.53 11.12 -3.54
CA VAL A 106 -1.24 10.61 -4.71
C VAL A 106 -0.54 11.08 -5.99
N ILE A 107 -0.08 10.13 -6.79
CA ILE A 107 0.50 10.39 -8.10
C ILE A 107 -0.55 10.07 -9.16
N SER A 108 -1.09 11.13 -9.75
CA SER A 108 -2.09 11.06 -10.82
C SER A 108 -1.54 11.51 -12.18
N ASN A 109 -0.32 12.04 -12.22
CA ASN A 109 0.34 12.54 -13.42
C ASN A 109 1.81 12.11 -13.42
N PRO A 110 2.48 11.95 -14.57
CA PRO A 110 3.90 11.64 -14.63
C PRO A 110 4.74 12.70 -13.89
N LEU A 111 5.67 12.24 -13.05
CA LEU A 111 6.56 13.09 -12.25
C LEU A 111 8.02 12.89 -12.66
N SER A 112 8.85 13.91 -12.43
CA SER A 112 10.29 13.80 -12.66
C SER A 112 10.95 12.91 -11.57
N PRO A 113 12.10 12.25 -11.88
CA PRO A 113 12.79 11.41 -10.92
C PRO A 113 13.14 12.12 -9.60
N GLY A 114 13.50 13.40 -9.65
CA GLY A 114 13.80 14.19 -8.45
C GLY A 114 12.58 14.39 -7.54
N VAL A 115 11.39 14.61 -8.11
CA VAL A 115 10.15 14.72 -7.34
C VAL A 115 9.79 13.37 -6.73
N ILE A 116 9.88 12.28 -7.50
CA ILE A 116 9.62 10.91 -7.01
C ILE A 116 10.57 10.57 -5.84
N LYS A 117 11.85 10.91 -5.97
CA LYS A 117 12.84 10.72 -4.89
C LYS A 117 12.43 11.44 -3.62
N ASN A 118 12.02 12.71 -3.73
CA ASN A 118 11.59 13.50 -2.58
C ASN A 118 10.37 12.87 -1.91
N ILE A 119 9.37 12.44 -2.69
CA ILE A 119 8.18 11.76 -2.15
C ILE A 119 8.59 10.49 -1.39
N ILE A 120 9.39 9.62 -1.99
CA ILE A 120 9.81 8.34 -1.38
C ILE A 120 10.54 8.59 -0.05
N TYR A 121 11.56 9.46 -0.06
CA TYR A 121 12.40 9.66 1.12
C TYR A 121 11.79 10.61 2.16
N TYR A 122 10.73 11.35 1.81
CA TYR A 122 9.98 12.20 2.76
C TYR A 122 8.77 11.48 3.35
N LYS A 123 7.96 10.79 2.54
CA LYS A 123 6.72 10.13 2.99
C LYS A 123 6.94 8.70 3.48
N CYS A 124 7.77 7.90 2.81
CA CYS A 124 7.93 6.48 3.14
C CYS A 124 8.97 6.24 4.24
N ASN A 125 10.02 7.05 4.31
CA ASN A 125 11.17 6.87 5.22
C ASN A 125 10.91 7.33 6.68
N THR A 126 9.73 7.86 6.98
CA THR A 126 9.42 8.51 8.26
C THR A 126 9.44 7.57 9.45
N HIS A 127 8.98 6.33 9.27
CA HIS A 127 8.79 5.36 10.35
C HIS A 127 9.77 4.20 10.27
N ASP A 128 10.01 3.69 9.06
CA ASP A 128 10.98 2.64 8.78
C ASP A 128 11.78 3.01 7.53
N GLU A 129 13.10 3.07 7.68
CA GLU A 129 13.96 3.49 6.58
C GLU A 129 13.93 2.53 5.40
N ARG A 130 13.52 1.28 5.63
CA ARG A 130 13.49 0.24 4.61
C ARG A 130 12.29 0.38 3.67
N GLU A 131 11.22 1.05 4.11
CA GLU A 131 10.00 1.32 3.33
C GLU A 131 10.32 2.01 2.00
N ALA A 132 11.21 3.00 2.04
CA ALA A 132 11.61 3.75 0.85
C ALA A 132 12.16 2.85 -0.28
N VAL A 133 12.86 1.76 0.06
CA VAL A 133 13.46 0.87 -0.95
C VAL A 133 12.47 -0.20 -1.41
N ILE A 134 11.70 -0.80 -0.49
CA ILE A 134 10.71 -1.81 -0.88
C ILE A 134 9.58 -1.20 -1.72
N GLN A 135 9.15 0.03 -1.44
CA GLN A 135 8.14 0.71 -2.27
C GLN A 135 8.66 0.96 -3.70
N GLN A 136 9.95 1.27 -3.87
CA GLN A 136 10.56 1.36 -5.20
C GLN A 136 10.53 0.01 -5.94
N GLU A 137 10.93 -1.07 -5.27
CA GLU A 137 10.88 -2.43 -5.83
C GLU A 137 9.45 -2.80 -6.27
N LEU A 138 8.45 -2.51 -5.43
CA LEU A 138 7.04 -2.79 -5.72
C LEU A 138 6.51 -1.95 -6.87
N VAL A 139 6.82 -0.65 -6.94
CA VAL A 139 6.43 0.20 -8.07
C VAL A 139 6.98 -0.36 -9.38
N ILE A 140 8.23 -0.81 -9.40
CA ILE A 140 8.85 -1.41 -10.60
C ILE A 140 8.12 -2.70 -10.98
N HIS A 141 7.87 -3.58 -10.01
CA HIS A 141 7.15 -4.83 -10.27
C HIS A 141 5.73 -4.57 -10.74
N ILE A 142 4.98 -3.68 -10.09
CA ILE A 142 3.62 -3.32 -10.47
C ILE A 142 3.60 -2.73 -11.88
N GLY A 143 4.50 -1.79 -12.19
CA GLY A 143 4.60 -1.18 -13.51
C GLY A 143 4.94 -2.20 -14.61
N TRP A 144 5.65 -3.28 -14.29
CA TRP A 144 5.86 -4.40 -15.22
C TRP A 144 4.63 -5.30 -15.30
N ILE A 145 4.05 -5.74 -14.18
CA ILE A 145 2.91 -6.66 -14.14
C ILE A 145 1.71 -6.02 -14.84
N ILE A 146 1.38 -4.76 -14.56
CA ILE A 146 0.19 -4.12 -15.14
C ILE A 146 0.28 -3.97 -16.66
N SER A 147 1.49 -3.81 -17.21
CA SER A 147 1.69 -3.75 -18.66
C SER A 147 1.57 -5.11 -19.35
N ASN A 148 1.77 -6.22 -18.62
CA ASN A 148 1.72 -7.58 -19.18
C ASN A 148 0.41 -8.31 -18.85
N ASN A 149 -0.19 -8.00 -17.70
CA ASN A 149 -1.35 -8.65 -17.09
C ASN A 149 -2.27 -7.60 -16.41
N PRO A 150 -2.84 -6.66 -17.18
CA PRO A 150 -3.67 -5.58 -16.63
C PRO A 150 -4.90 -6.10 -15.86
N GLU A 151 -5.40 -7.28 -16.21
CA GLU A 151 -6.54 -7.96 -15.57
C GLU A 151 -6.32 -8.21 -14.07
N LEU A 152 -5.07 -8.39 -13.63
CA LEU A 152 -4.74 -8.58 -12.21
C LEU A 152 -5.04 -7.35 -11.35
N PHE A 153 -5.22 -6.18 -11.99
CA PHE A 153 -5.56 -4.92 -11.34
C PHE A 153 -6.99 -4.46 -11.67
N SER A 154 -7.83 -5.36 -12.19
CA SER A 154 -9.25 -5.07 -12.41
C SER A 154 -9.94 -4.69 -11.09
N GLY A 155 -10.78 -3.67 -11.14
CA GLY A 155 -11.46 -3.13 -9.95
C GLY A 155 -10.55 -2.36 -8.98
N MET A 156 -9.28 -2.12 -9.31
CA MET A 156 -8.39 -1.28 -8.50
C MET A 156 -8.18 0.05 -9.22
N LEU A 157 -8.82 1.13 -8.73
CA LEU A 157 -8.63 2.46 -9.31
C LEU A 157 -7.35 3.14 -8.79
N LYS A 158 -7.07 2.99 -7.50
CA LYS A 158 -5.92 3.59 -6.81
C LYS A 158 -5.06 2.48 -6.22
N ILE A 159 -3.83 2.34 -6.72
CA ILE A 159 -2.84 1.37 -6.28
C ILE A 159 -2.04 1.98 -5.12
N ARG A 160 -2.39 1.60 -3.89
CA ARG A 160 -1.76 2.15 -2.68
C ARG A 160 -0.60 1.27 -2.22
N ILE A 161 0.64 1.71 -2.47
CA ILE A 161 1.82 0.84 -2.29
C ILE A 161 2.03 0.44 -0.81
N GLY A 162 1.82 1.36 0.14
CA GLY A 162 1.90 1.05 1.57
C GLY A 162 0.86 0.00 2.00
N TRP A 163 -0.36 0.04 1.46
CA TRP A 163 -1.38 -0.97 1.75
C TRP A 163 -1.12 -2.30 1.06
N ILE A 164 -0.46 -2.30 -0.10
CA ILE A 164 0.04 -3.52 -0.74
C ILE A 164 1.09 -4.19 0.16
N ILE A 165 2.02 -3.44 0.75
CA ILE A 165 2.98 -3.97 1.74
C ILE A 165 2.24 -4.62 2.90
N HIS A 166 1.23 -3.94 3.46
CA HIS A 166 0.40 -4.49 4.53
C HIS A 166 -0.29 -5.81 4.12
N ALA A 167 -0.83 -5.88 2.90
CA ALA A 167 -1.43 -7.11 2.37
C ALA A 167 -0.40 -8.24 2.20
N MET A 168 0.82 -7.93 1.75
CA MET A 168 1.91 -8.89 1.60
C MET A 168 2.37 -9.43 2.97
N GLU A 169 2.52 -8.57 3.97
CA GLU A 169 2.84 -8.98 5.34
C GLU A 169 1.76 -9.88 5.94
N TYR A 170 0.49 -9.53 5.71
CA TYR A 170 -0.65 -10.36 6.14
C TYR A 170 -0.63 -11.74 5.46
N GLU A 171 -0.35 -11.80 4.17
CA GLU A 171 -0.26 -13.07 3.42
C GLU A 171 0.87 -13.97 3.95
N LEU A 172 2.02 -13.40 4.33
CA LEU A 172 3.12 -14.12 4.97
C LEU A 172 2.72 -14.71 6.34
N GLN A 173 1.87 -14.00 7.10
CA GLN A 173 1.37 -14.48 8.38
C GLN A 173 0.42 -15.68 8.19
N ILE A 174 -0.47 -15.62 7.20
CA ILE A 174 -1.40 -16.73 6.90
C ILE A 174 -0.64 -17.99 6.49
N HIS A 175 0.34 -17.85 5.59
CA HIS A 175 1.13 -18.99 5.10
C HIS A 175 2.11 -19.54 6.14
N GLY A 176 2.45 -18.75 7.15
CA GLY A 176 3.40 -19.11 8.20
C GLY A 176 2.88 -20.16 9.18
N GLY A 177 1.56 -20.27 9.39
CA GLY A 177 0.98 -21.12 10.43
C GLY A 177 1.64 -20.84 11.80
N ASN A 178 2.27 -21.86 12.40
CA ASN A 178 3.00 -21.74 13.68
C ASN A 178 4.49 -21.34 13.54
N LYS A 179 4.98 -21.10 12.32
CA LYS A 179 6.36 -20.64 12.10
C LYS A 179 6.45 -19.14 12.40
N PRO A 180 7.62 -18.64 12.83
CA PRO A 180 7.82 -17.20 12.97
C PRO A 180 7.54 -16.51 11.62
N ALA A 181 6.80 -15.39 11.68
CA ALA A 181 6.45 -14.63 10.49
C ALA A 181 7.72 -14.32 9.69
N ARG A 182 7.73 -14.67 8.39
CA ARG A 182 8.83 -14.27 7.51
C ARG A 182 8.79 -12.75 7.38
N ASP A 183 9.94 -12.12 7.57
CA ASP A 183 10.09 -10.68 7.40
C ASP A 183 10.16 -10.34 5.90
N LEU A 184 9.20 -9.55 5.40
CA LEU A 184 9.12 -9.07 4.02
C LEU A 184 10.47 -8.48 3.55
N TYR A 185 11.14 -7.74 4.43
CA TYR A 185 12.39 -7.05 4.13
C TYR A 185 13.60 -7.99 3.98
N GLN A 186 13.45 -9.28 4.32
CA GLN A 186 14.48 -10.30 4.11
C GLN A 186 14.31 -11.06 2.80
N LEU A 187 13.14 -10.97 2.16
CA LEU A 187 12.85 -11.68 0.91
C LEU A 187 13.74 -11.17 -0.23
N SER A 188 14.16 -12.09 -1.10
CA SER A 188 14.81 -11.72 -2.36
C SER A 188 13.86 -10.97 -3.30
N PRO A 189 14.36 -10.20 -4.29
CA PRO A 189 13.50 -9.51 -5.25
C PRO A 189 12.52 -10.45 -5.98
N SER A 190 12.95 -11.67 -6.29
CA SER A 190 12.09 -12.69 -6.90
C SER A 190 10.99 -13.18 -5.96
N GLU A 191 11.30 -13.37 -4.67
CA GLU A 191 10.30 -13.72 -3.65
C GLU A 191 9.30 -12.57 -3.40
N VAL A 192 9.77 -11.31 -3.39
CA VAL A 192 8.89 -10.13 -3.30
C VAL A 192 7.93 -10.07 -4.49
N LYS A 193 8.45 -10.27 -5.71
CA LYS A 193 7.61 -10.34 -6.92
C LYS A 193 6.58 -11.46 -6.84
N GLN A 194 6.98 -12.66 -6.38
CA GLN A 194 6.08 -13.79 -6.26
C GLN A 194 4.97 -13.51 -5.24
N LEU A 195 5.33 -13.02 -4.05
CA LEU A 195 4.36 -12.67 -3.02
C LEU A 195 3.37 -11.59 -3.48
N LEU A 196 3.84 -10.61 -4.26
CA LEU A 196 2.98 -9.60 -4.88
C LEU A 196 1.98 -10.24 -5.85
N LEU A 197 2.43 -11.18 -6.69
CA LEU A 197 1.53 -11.91 -7.59
C LEU A 197 0.51 -12.73 -6.79
N ASP A 198 0.93 -13.38 -5.70
CA ASP A 198 0.06 -14.23 -4.87
C ASP A 198 -1.12 -13.44 -4.26
N ILE A 199 -0.88 -12.18 -3.84
CA ILE A 199 -1.95 -11.30 -3.32
C ILE A 199 -2.80 -10.66 -4.41
N LEU A 200 -2.25 -10.42 -5.62
CA LEU A 200 -2.99 -9.82 -6.73
C LEU A 200 -3.95 -10.81 -7.41
N GLN A 201 -3.74 -12.11 -7.25
CA GLN A 201 -4.59 -13.14 -7.83
C GLN A 201 -5.96 -13.20 -7.10
N PRO A 202 -7.08 -12.91 -7.79
CA PRO A 202 -8.41 -12.82 -7.16
C PRO A 202 -8.99 -14.17 -6.72
N GLN A 203 -8.51 -15.30 -7.26
CA GLN A 203 -8.88 -16.65 -6.86
C GLN A 203 -7.63 -17.49 -6.56
N GLN A 204 -7.11 -17.36 -5.34
CA GLN A 204 -6.34 -18.47 -4.76
C GLN A 204 -7.34 -19.51 -4.25
N ASN A 205 -7.41 -20.68 -4.92
CA ASN A 205 -8.24 -21.80 -4.49
C ASN A 205 -7.91 -22.14 -3.01
N GLY A 206 -8.91 -22.09 -2.13
CA GLY A 206 -8.76 -22.43 -0.71
C GLY A 206 -8.58 -21.26 0.27
N ARG A 207 -8.52 -20.00 -0.19
CA ARG A 207 -8.50 -18.83 0.72
C ARG A 207 -9.87 -18.64 1.37
N CYS A 208 -9.93 -18.56 2.70
CA CYS A 208 -11.19 -18.28 3.41
C CYS A 208 -11.68 -16.84 3.17
N TRP A 209 -12.98 -16.61 3.34
CA TRP A 209 -13.63 -15.31 3.11
C TRP A 209 -13.00 -14.17 3.91
N LEU A 210 -12.61 -14.43 5.16
CA LEU A 210 -11.98 -13.42 6.01
C LEU A 210 -10.67 -12.90 5.41
N ASN A 211 -9.81 -13.82 4.96
CA ASN A 211 -8.52 -13.49 4.36
C ASN A 211 -8.70 -12.78 3.02
N ARG A 212 -9.69 -13.21 2.23
CA ARG A 212 -10.05 -12.56 0.97
C ARG A 212 -10.45 -11.10 1.20
N ARG A 213 -11.36 -10.85 2.14
CA ARG A 213 -11.80 -9.48 2.49
C ARG A 213 -10.65 -8.63 3.01
N GLN A 214 -9.74 -9.19 3.82
CA GLN A 214 -8.57 -8.47 4.30
C GLN A 214 -7.66 -8.02 3.14
N ILE A 215 -7.37 -8.92 2.20
CA ILE A 215 -6.46 -8.63 1.07
C ILE A 215 -7.13 -7.70 0.08
N ASP A 216 -8.33 -8.02 -0.42
CA ASP A 216 -9.05 -7.20 -1.40
C ASP A 216 -9.35 -5.80 -0.83
N GLY A 217 -9.63 -5.71 0.48
CA GLY A 217 -9.80 -4.44 1.18
C GLY A 217 -8.53 -3.59 1.21
N SER A 218 -7.37 -4.23 1.43
CA SER A 218 -6.07 -3.55 1.43
C SER A 218 -5.66 -3.11 0.02
N LEU A 219 -6.08 -3.87 -0.99
CA LEU A 219 -5.84 -3.56 -2.40
C LEU A 219 -6.80 -2.50 -2.97
N ASN A 220 -7.79 -2.02 -2.21
CA ASN A 220 -8.91 -1.22 -2.74
C ASN A 220 -9.58 -1.88 -3.97
N ARG A 221 -9.67 -3.21 -3.98
CA ARG A 221 -10.25 -3.94 -5.11
C ARG A 221 -11.76 -3.98 -4.99
N THR A 222 -12.46 -3.61 -6.05
CA THR A 222 -13.92 -3.66 -6.13
C THR A 222 -14.39 -4.66 -7.20
N PRO A 223 -15.63 -5.19 -7.10
CA PRO A 223 -16.21 -5.99 -8.17
C PRO A 223 -16.39 -5.20 -9.49
N PRO A 224 -16.54 -5.89 -10.63
CA PRO A 224 -16.86 -5.24 -11.90
C PRO A 224 -18.16 -4.41 -11.82
N GLY A 225 -18.15 -3.22 -12.42
CA GLY A 225 -19.30 -2.31 -12.43
C GLY A 225 -19.63 -1.68 -11.07
N PHE A 226 -18.73 -1.77 -10.08
CA PHE A 226 -18.99 -1.25 -8.73
C PHE A 226 -19.37 0.24 -8.73
N TYR A 227 -18.60 1.10 -9.42
CA TYR A 227 -18.89 2.53 -9.45
C TYR A 227 -20.24 2.82 -10.11
N ASP A 228 -20.54 2.20 -11.25
CA ASP A 228 -21.85 2.31 -11.93
C ASP A 228 -23.01 1.93 -10.99
N ARG A 229 -22.82 0.90 -10.18
CA ARG A 229 -23.81 0.47 -9.18
C ARG A 229 -23.97 1.47 -8.04
N VAL A 230 -22.88 2.09 -7.57
CA VAL A 230 -22.97 3.18 -6.59
C VAL A 230 -23.71 4.38 -7.17
N TRP A 231 -23.51 4.69 -8.45
CA TRP A 231 -24.28 5.73 -9.14
C TRP A 231 -25.78 5.42 -9.14
N GLN A 232 -26.17 4.19 -9.51
CA GLN A 232 -27.57 3.76 -9.51
C GLN A 232 -28.20 3.85 -8.12
N ILE A 233 -27.45 3.52 -7.06
CA ILE A 233 -27.91 3.73 -5.68
C ILE A 233 -28.12 5.22 -5.42
N LEU A 234 -27.17 6.07 -5.84
CA LEU A 234 -27.24 7.50 -5.64
C LEU A 234 -28.45 8.14 -6.33
N GLU A 235 -28.82 7.69 -7.53
CA GLU A 235 -30.05 8.11 -8.24
C GLU A 235 -31.33 7.83 -7.43
N ARG A 236 -31.31 6.82 -6.57
CA ARG A 236 -32.46 6.34 -5.78
C ARG A 236 -32.37 6.72 -4.29
N THR A 237 -31.42 7.58 -3.93
CA THR A 237 -31.15 7.97 -2.55
C THR A 237 -31.19 9.50 -2.40
N PRO A 238 -32.35 10.09 -2.10
CA PRO A 238 -32.46 11.49 -1.72
C PRO A 238 -31.43 11.84 -0.64
N ASN A 239 -30.80 13.01 -0.72
CA ASN A 239 -29.75 13.45 0.20
C ASN A 239 -28.48 12.59 0.24
N GLY A 240 -28.35 11.51 -0.54
CA GLY A 240 -27.09 10.81 -0.77
C GLY A 240 -26.72 9.68 0.19
N ILE A 241 -25.48 9.21 0.11
CA ILE A 241 -24.97 8.00 0.78
C ILE A 241 -23.94 8.41 1.85
N ILE A 242 -23.99 7.80 3.03
CA ILE A 242 -23.00 7.98 4.10
C ILE A 242 -22.29 6.68 4.38
N VAL A 243 -20.96 6.75 4.45
CA VAL A 243 -20.08 5.64 4.86
C VAL A 243 -18.96 6.18 5.74
N ALA A 244 -18.74 5.56 6.90
CA ALA A 244 -17.70 5.94 7.87
C ALA A 244 -17.67 7.45 8.15
N GLY A 245 -18.85 8.07 8.24
CA GLY A 245 -19.03 9.51 8.45
C GLY A 245 -18.72 10.40 7.23
N ARG A 246 -18.24 9.86 6.11
CA ARG A 246 -18.14 10.61 4.84
C ARG A 246 -19.44 10.57 4.08
N HIS A 247 -19.78 11.71 3.50
CA HIS A 247 -21.03 11.92 2.79
C HIS A 247 -20.77 12.07 1.30
N LEU A 248 -21.39 11.20 0.50
CA LEU A 248 -21.55 11.34 -0.94
C LEU A 248 -22.93 11.95 -1.19
N PRO A 249 -23.06 13.27 -1.41
CA PRO A 249 -24.35 13.88 -1.64
C PRO A 249 -24.92 13.47 -3.00
N GLN A 250 -26.24 13.35 -3.11
CA GLN A 250 -26.89 13.09 -4.38
C GLN A 250 -26.76 14.29 -5.33
N GLN A 251 -27.06 15.49 -4.82
CA GLN A 251 -26.86 16.76 -5.52
C GLN A 251 -25.75 17.57 -4.81
N PRO A 252 -24.84 18.21 -5.54
CA PRO A 252 -24.86 18.37 -6.99
C PRO A 252 -24.20 17.22 -7.77
N THR A 253 -23.78 16.12 -7.13
CA THR A 253 -23.04 15.02 -7.80
C THR A 253 -23.70 14.54 -9.10
N LEU A 254 -25.01 14.28 -9.09
CA LEU A 254 -25.72 13.82 -10.29
C LEU A 254 -25.95 14.90 -11.36
N SER A 255 -25.86 16.19 -11.00
CA SER A 255 -25.97 17.29 -11.96
C SER A 255 -24.62 17.75 -12.49
N ASP A 256 -23.55 17.62 -11.71
CA ASP A 256 -22.20 18.09 -12.05
C ASP A 256 -21.32 17.01 -12.70
N MET A 257 -21.66 15.72 -12.56
CA MET A 257 -20.83 14.60 -13.02
C MET A 257 -21.63 13.62 -13.89
N THR A 258 -20.94 12.63 -14.47
CA THR A 258 -21.56 11.49 -15.16
C THR A 258 -21.07 10.15 -14.60
N MET A 259 -21.88 9.10 -14.73
CA MET A 259 -21.62 7.75 -14.22
C MET A 259 -20.25 7.19 -14.62
N TYR A 260 -19.82 7.43 -15.86
CA TYR A 260 -18.63 6.80 -16.45
C TYR A 260 -17.35 7.62 -16.26
N GLU A 261 -17.43 8.77 -15.60
CA GLU A 261 -16.28 9.65 -15.40
C GLU A 261 -15.41 9.22 -14.22
N MET A 262 -14.10 9.44 -14.40
CA MET A 262 -13.10 9.18 -13.37
C MET A 262 -13.38 9.97 -12.08
N ASN A 263 -13.89 11.19 -12.19
CA ASN A 263 -14.15 12.06 -11.04
C ASN A 263 -15.17 11.45 -10.07
N PHE A 264 -16.24 10.86 -10.59
CA PHE A 264 -17.22 10.17 -9.76
C PHE A 264 -16.60 8.95 -9.06
N SER A 265 -15.83 8.15 -9.80
CA SER A 265 -15.16 6.97 -9.23
C SER A 265 -14.18 7.35 -8.12
N LEU A 266 -13.44 8.46 -8.29
CA LEU A 266 -12.56 9.01 -7.27
C LEU A 266 -13.31 9.55 -6.06
N LEU A 267 -14.48 10.14 -6.25
CA LEU A 267 -15.34 10.61 -5.15
C LEU A 267 -15.89 9.43 -4.34
N VAL A 268 -16.24 8.32 -4.99
CA VAL A 268 -16.63 7.08 -4.31
C VAL A 268 -15.43 6.48 -3.53
N GLU A 269 -14.23 6.45 -4.12
CA GLU A 269 -13.02 6.02 -3.39
C GLU A 269 -12.72 6.91 -2.18
N ASP A 270 -12.94 8.22 -2.29
CA ASP A 270 -12.76 9.17 -1.19
C ASP A 270 -13.76 8.93 -0.05
N MET A 271 -15.04 8.73 -0.38
CA MET A 271 -16.09 8.38 0.58
C MET A 271 -15.75 7.09 1.35
N LEU A 272 -15.23 6.07 0.66
CA LEU A 272 -14.81 4.83 1.31
C LEU A 272 -13.44 4.92 2.01
N GLY A 273 -12.68 5.99 1.77
CA GLY A 273 -11.29 6.16 2.22
C GLY A 273 -11.12 6.29 3.73
N ASN A 274 -12.18 6.63 4.48
CA ASN A 274 -12.17 6.69 5.94
C ASN A 274 -12.31 5.32 6.63
N ILE A 275 -12.50 4.24 5.86
CA ILE A 275 -12.57 2.90 6.44
C ILE A 275 -11.15 2.37 6.68
N ASP A 276 -10.71 2.38 7.93
CA ASP A 276 -9.37 1.91 8.31
C ASP A 276 -9.22 0.38 8.24
N GLN A 277 -10.33 -0.36 8.38
CA GLN A 277 -10.31 -1.82 8.45
C GLN A 277 -10.58 -2.45 7.08
N PRO A 278 -9.59 -3.13 6.45
CA PRO A 278 -9.76 -3.73 5.11
C PRO A 278 -10.96 -4.67 4.99
N LYS A 279 -11.19 -5.51 6.00
CA LYS A 279 -12.33 -6.43 6.04
C LYS A 279 -13.66 -5.70 6.02
N TYR A 280 -13.79 -4.64 6.81
CA TYR A 280 -15.01 -3.84 6.88
C TYR A 280 -15.23 -3.08 5.57
N ARG A 281 -14.15 -2.55 4.97
CA ARG A 281 -14.19 -1.94 3.64
C ARG A 281 -14.80 -2.88 2.61
N GLN A 282 -14.41 -4.16 2.61
CA GLN A 282 -15.01 -5.14 1.69
C GLN A 282 -16.45 -5.49 2.03
N ILE A 283 -16.84 -5.55 3.31
CA ILE A 283 -18.25 -5.73 3.69
C ILE A 283 -19.11 -4.58 3.15
N VAL A 284 -18.63 -3.33 3.25
CA VAL A 284 -19.32 -2.16 2.70
C VAL A 284 -19.43 -2.24 1.18
N VAL A 285 -18.35 -2.61 0.48
CA VAL A 285 -18.34 -2.79 -0.98
C VAL A 285 -19.34 -3.87 -1.40
N GLU A 286 -19.33 -5.03 -0.74
CA GLU A 286 -20.26 -6.13 -1.00
C GLU A 286 -21.72 -5.72 -0.72
N LEU A 287 -21.97 -4.99 0.37
CA LEU A 287 -23.32 -4.50 0.70
C LEU A 287 -23.84 -3.51 -0.35
N LEU A 288 -23.01 -2.57 -0.81
CA LEU A 288 -23.39 -1.64 -1.89
C LEU A 288 -23.76 -2.39 -3.17
N MET A 289 -23.07 -3.47 -3.50
CA MET A 289 -23.45 -4.33 -4.64
C MET A 289 -24.83 -4.96 -4.43
N VAL A 290 -25.11 -5.46 -3.23
CA VAL A 290 -26.42 -6.05 -2.90
C VAL A 290 -27.53 -5.01 -2.94
N VAL A 291 -27.32 -3.82 -2.35
CA VAL A 291 -28.29 -2.72 -2.35
C VAL A 291 -28.61 -2.30 -3.78
N SER A 292 -27.60 -2.17 -4.65
CA SER A 292 -27.81 -1.90 -6.08
C SER A 292 -28.70 -2.97 -6.73
N ILE A 293 -28.45 -4.25 -6.50
CA ILE A 293 -29.25 -5.34 -7.06
C ILE A 293 -30.70 -5.29 -6.55
N VAL A 294 -30.91 -4.97 -5.27
CA VAL A 294 -32.26 -4.84 -4.70
C VAL A 294 -33.01 -3.69 -5.34
N LEU A 295 -32.40 -2.51 -5.48
CA LEU A 295 -33.03 -1.36 -6.14
C LEU A 295 -33.29 -1.62 -7.63
N GLU A 296 -32.35 -2.25 -8.33
CA GLU A 296 -32.48 -2.62 -9.74
C GLU A 296 -33.66 -3.57 -9.99
N ARG A 297 -33.90 -4.51 -9.07
CA ARG A 297 -35.00 -5.49 -9.16
C ARG A 297 -36.36 -4.95 -8.71
N ASN A 298 -36.39 -3.83 -7.99
CA ASN A 298 -37.61 -3.25 -7.44
C ASN A 298 -37.65 -1.74 -7.77
N PRO A 299 -38.01 -1.36 -9.01
CA PRO A 299 -38.01 0.03 -9.48
C PRO A 299 -38.96 0.96 -8.72
N GLU A 300 -39.85 0.42 -7.91
CA GLU A 300 -40.73 1.15 -7.00
C GLU A 300 -40.05 1.55 -5.68
N LEU A 301 -38.90 0.95 -5.34
CA LEU A 301 -38.18 1.24 -4.10
C LEU A 301 -37.25 2.45 -4.28
N GLU A 302 -37.39 3.41 -3.38
CA GLU A 302 -36.48 4.54 -3.16
C GLU A 302 -36.19 4.66 -1.67
N PHE A 303 -34.99 5.12 -1.34
CA PHE A 303 -34.76 5.60 0.02
C PHE A 303 -35.56 6.91 0.22
N GLN A 304 -36.03 7.14 1.44
CA GLN A 304 -36.81 8.35 1.77
C GLN A 304 -35.93 9.55 2.13
N ASP A 305 -34.67 9.29 2.49
CA ASP A 305 -33.66 10.26 2.90
C ASP A 305 -32.28 9.61 2.65
N LYS A 306 -31.20 10.25 3.13
CA LYS A 306 -29.85 9.72 3.05
C LYS A 306 -29.75 8.34 3.67
N VAL A 307 -28.97 7.47 3.05
CA VAL A 307 -28.72 6.12 3.57
C VAL A 307 -27.39 6.06 4.30
N ASP A 308 -27.40 5.57 5.54
CA ASP A 308 -26.20 5.27 6.31
C ASP A 308 -25.86 3.79 6.15
N ILE A 309 -24.78 3.50 5.41
CA ILE A 309 -24.39 2.13 5.10
C ILE A 309 -23.84 1.43 6.35
N ASP A 310 -23.19 2.14 7.28
CA ASP A 310 -22.71 1.56 8.53
C ASP A 310 -23.88 1.09 9.39
N LYS A 311 -24.98 1.85 9.40
CA LYS A 311 -26.22 1.46 10.06
C LYS A 311 -26.81 0.20 9.42
N LEU A 312 -26.87 0.12 8.09
CA LEU A 312 -27.36 -1.08 7.39
C LEU A 312 -26.52 -2.32 7.70
N VAL A 313 -25.18 -2.21 7.73
CA VAL A 313 -24.32 -3.34 8.12
C VAL A 313 -24.63 -3.79 9.55
N LYS A 314 -24.79 -2.84 10.49
CA LYS A 314 -25.13 -3.16 11.87
C LYS A 314 -26.49 -3.84 11.97
N GLU A 315 -27.52 -3.32 11.32
CA GLU A 315 -28.87 -3.89 11.35
C GLU A 315 -28.89 -5.31 10.78
N ALA A 316 -28.27 -5.53 9.62
CA ALA A 316 -28.13 -6.86 9.02
C ALA A 316 -27.40 -7.85 9.94
N PHE A 317 -26.37 -7.39 10.66
CA PHE A 317 -25.66 -8.22 11.64
C PHE A 317 -26.55 -8.59 12.84
N HIS A 318 -27.33 -7.65 13.38
CA HIS A 318 -28.25 -7.94 14.48
C HIS A 318 -29.39 -8.88 14.05
N GLU A 319 -29.87 -8.79 12.82
CA GLU A 319 -30.87 -9.72 12.28
C GLU A 319 -30.27 -11.13 12.15
N PHE A 320 -29.08 -11.24 11.56
CA PHE A 320 -28.38 -12.53 11.46
C PHE A 320 -28.17 -13.18 12.84
N GLN A 321 -27.81 -12.39 13.87
CA GLN A 321 -27.66 -12.91 15.23
C GLN A 321 -28.95 -13.44 15.85
N LYS A 322 -30.11 -12.86 15.50
CA LYS A 322 -31.42 -13.34 15.98
C LYS A 322 -31.83 -14.63 15.30
N ASP A 323 -31.47 -14.81 14.03
CA ASP A 323 -31.78 -16.03 13.28
C ASP A 323 -30.93 -17.22 13.73
N GLU A 324 -29.73 -16.96 14.27
CA GLU A 324 -28.79 -17.96 14.80
C GLU A 324 -28.97 -18.26 16.31
N SER A 325 -29.88 -17.57 17.00
CA SER A 325 -30.17 -17.73 18.43
C SER A 325 -31.42 -18.57 18.69
#